data_AF-A0A0K2SPR7-F1
#
_entry.id   AF-A0A0K2SPR7-F1
#
_cell.length_a   1.000
_cell.length_b   1.000
_cell.length_c   1.000
_cell.angle_alpha   90.00
_cell.angle_beta   90.00
_cell.angle_gamma   90.00
#
_symmetry.space_group_name_H-M   'P 1'
#
loop_
_entity.id
_entity.type
_entity.pdbx_description
1 polymer ?
#
loop_
_entity_poly.entity_id
_entity_poly.type
_entity_poly.pdbx_seq_one_letter_code
_entity_poly.pdbx_strand_id
1 'polypeptide(L)'
;MSRRPIWVISGWTLLALLGLLLAAGVALIYAGTLPGRPAPRPGDRVLVDPGHGGIDSGCHWDQLFEKDLTLRMAVLVKNRLEEAGVPAFLTRSSDRDLDPLEPSIRGRHQRDLQARAELARQVRPVAMVSLHVNAGTGERLSGAMVFYQAQSPESRRLAALILEELRNVVPGNQNGILSADFYLLRSVPHPTVLVEAGFLTTARDRATLTSPDGQERIAEAVATGILAYLRGQAAPIPSDRPSLAPALGGFGRDRLEPDTDGCGS
;
A
#
# COMPACT_ATOMS: atom_id res chain seq x y z
N MET A 1 33.53 -54.23 -32.48
CA MET A 1 32.05 -54.17 -32.36
C MET A 1 31.71 -53.83 -30.91
N SER A 2 31.34 -52.58 -30.63
CA SER A 2 31.01 -52.12 -29.27
C SER A 2 29.55 -52.46 -28.93
N ARG A 3 29.32 -53.22 -27.85
CA ARG A 3 27.99 -53.52 -27.34
C ARG A 3 27.51 -52.32 -26.51
N ARG A 4 26.43 -51.67 -26.93
CA ARG A 4 25.77 -50.62 -26.14
C ARG A 4 25.07 -51.28 -24.93
N PRO A 5 25.22 -50.75 -23.70
CA PRO A 5 24.53 -51.29 -22.54
C PRO A 5 23.03 -51.02 -22.64
N ILE A 6 22.22 -52.06 -22.46
CA ILE A 6 20.76 -51.95 -22.36
C ILE A 6 20.45 -51.64 -20.90
N TRP A 7 19.98 -50.42 -20.63
CA TRP A 7 19.53 -50.02 -19.30
C TRP A 7 18.14 -50.62 -19.04
N VAL A 8 18.08 -51.65 -18.20
CA VAL A 8 16.82 -52.21 -17.71
C VAL A 8 16.36 -51.34 -16.54
N ILE A 9 15.36 -50.50 -16.80
CA ILE A 9 14.65 -49.74 -15.76
C ILE A 9 13.95 -50.75 -14.85
N SER A 10 14.33 -50.79 -13.57
CA SER A 10 13.77 -51.76 -12.63
C SER A 10 12.28 -51.44 -12.35
N GLY A 11 11.46 -52.45 -12.09
CA GLY A 11 10.02 -52.26 -11.82
C GLY A 11 9.73 -51.25 -10.70
N TRP A 12 10.64 -51.12 -9.73
CA TRP A 12 10.56 -50.12 -8.64
C TRP A 12 10.68 -48.68 -9.13
N THR A 13 11.54 -48.42 -10.12
CA THR A 13 11.67 -47.07 -10.70
C THR A 13 10.42 -46.66 -11.50
N LEU A 14 9.77 -47.61 -12.19
CA LEU A 14 8.48 -47.37 -12.84
C LEU A 14 7.36 -47.07 -11.84
N LEU A 15 7.30 -47.82 -10.72
CA LEU A 15 6.32 -47.58 -9.65
C LEU A 15 6.53 -46.22 -8.96
N ALA A 16 7.78 -45.83 -8.71
CA ALA A 16 8.10 -44.53 -8.11
C ALA A 16 7.70 -43.36 -9.04
N LEU A 17 7.98 -43.47 -10.34
CA LEU A 17 7.58 -42.47 -11.34
C LEU A 17 6.05 -42.38 -11.46
N LEU A 18 5.34 -43.51 -11.43
CA LEU A 18 3.88 -43.53 -11.43
C LEU A 18 3.30 -42.88 -10.17
N GLY A 19 3.88 -43.15 -9.00
CA GLY A 19 3.50 -42.51 -7.74
C GLY A 19 3.69 -40.99 -7.75
N LEU A 20 4.81 -40.51 -8.31
CA LEU A 20 5.08 -39.08 -8.51
C LEU A 20 4.10 -38.42 -9.49
N LEU A 21 3.78 -39.09 -10.60
CA LEU A 21 2.79 -38.62 -11.56
C LEU A 21 1.39 -38.55 -10.97
N LEU A 22 0.99 -39.54 -10.17
CA LEU A 22 -0.28 -39.53 -9.44
C LEU A 22 -0.33 -38.42 -8.40
N ALA A 23 0.72 -38.23 -7.61
CA ALA A 23 0.81 -37.15 -6.63
C ALA A 23 0.76 -35.77 -7.30
N ALA A 24 1.45 -35.58 -8.44
CA ALA A 24 1.39 -34.35 -9.22
C ALA A 24 0.00 -34.12 -9.83
N GLY A 25 -0.65 -35.18 -10.34
CA GLY A 25 -2.02 -35.12 -10.86
C GLY A 25 -3.04 -34.73 -9.78
N VAL A 26 -2.95 -35.33 -8.59
CA VAL A 26 -3.79 -34.99 -7.43
C VAL A 26 -3.51 -33.55 -6.98
N ALA A 27 -2.24 -33.13 -6.91
CA ALA A 27 -1.89 -31.75 -6.57
C ALA A 27 -2.44 -30.74 -7.59
N LEU A 28 -2.44 -31.05 -8.89
CA LEU A 28 -3.03 -30.21 -9.93
C LEU A 28 -4.57 -30.14 -9.83
N ILE A 29 -5.23 -31.24 -9.48
CA ILE A 29 -6.69 -31.27 -9.24
C ILE A 29 -7.05 -30.42 -8.02
N TYR A 30 -6.27 -30.49 -6.93
CA TYR A 30 -6.46 -29.65 -5.74
C TYR A 30 -6.10 -28.18 -6.00
N ALA A 31 -5.06 -27.91 -6.80
CA ALA A 31 -4.67 -26.54 -7.17
C ALA A 31 -5.72 -25.86 -8.06
N GLY A 32 -6.38 -26.62 -8.95
CA GLY A 32 -7.49 -26.14 -9.80
C GLY A 32 -8.84 -26.00 -9.09
N THR A 33 -8.95 -26.45 -7.84
CA THR A 33 -10.19 -26.40 -7.03
C THR A 33 -10.10 -25.48 -5.82
N LEU A 34 -8.98 -24.79 -5.61
CA LEU A 34 -8.98 -23.62 -4.74
C LEU A 34 -9.87 -22.56 -5.40
N PRO A 35 -11.03 -22.20 -4.81
CA PRO A 35 -11.84 -21.16 -5.37
C PRO A 35 -11.02 -19.87 -5.33
N GLY A 36 -10.50 -19.44 -6.48
CA GLY A 36 -10.09 -18.05 -6.66
C GLY A 36 -11.29 -17.22 -6.23
N ARG A 37 -11.11 -16.38 -5.20
CA ARG A 37 -12.22 -15.62 -4.64
C ARG A 37 -12.87 -14.82 -5.78
N PRO A 38 -14.21 -14.85 -5.92
CA PRO A 38 -14.87 -14.14 -7.01
C PRO A 38 -14.60 -12.63 -6.93
N ALA A 39 -14.85 -11.94 -8.04
CA ALA A 39 -14.78 -10.48 -8.21
C ALA A 39 -15.33 -9.69 -7.00
N PRO A 40 -14.96 -8.39 -6.84
CA PRO A 40 -15.44 -7.55 -5.74
C PRO A 40 -16.93 -7.78 -5.48
N ARG A 41 -17.28 -8.06 -4.22
CA ARG A 41 -18.65 -8.45 -3.89
C ARG A 41 -19.54 -7.21 -3.94
N PRO A 42 -20.82 -7.34 -4.33
CA PRO A 42 -21.78 -6.26 -4.21
C PRO A 42 -21.76 -5.67 -2.79
N GLY A 43 -21.42 -4.39 -2.68
CA GLY A 43 -21.33 -3.66 -1.41
C GLY A 43 -19.94 -3.51 -0.79
N ASP A 44 -18.91 -4.16 -1.35
CA ASP A 44 -17.52 -3.86 -1.02
C ASP A 44 -17.25 -2.38 -1.34
N ARG A 45 -16.58 -1.67 -0.41
CA ARG A 45 -16.26 -0.24 -0.55
C ARG A 45 -14.90 0.06 0.03
N VAL A 46 -14.20 1.02 -0.57
CA VAL A 46 -12.86 1.44 -0.15
C VAL A 46 -12.94 2.83 0.46
N LEU A 47 -12.19 3.06 1.53
CA LEU A 47 -11.99 4.39 2.07
C LEU A 47 -10.58 4.86 1.69
N VAL A 48 -10.48 5.94 0.96
CA VAL A 48 -9.22 6.59 0.63
C VAL A 48 -9.07 7.81 1.52
N ASP A 49 -7.94 7.92 2.20
CA ASP A 49 -7.68 8.95 3.19
C ASP A 49 -6.54 9.84 2.68
N PRO A 50 -6.84 11.04 2.13
CA PRO A 50 -5.78 11.99 1.83
C PRO A 50 -5.22 12.56 3.13
N GLY A 51 -3.96 12.23 3.45
CA GLY A 51 -3.26 12.67 4.66
C GLY A 51 -3.24 14.20 4.80
N HIS A 52 -3.12 14.68 6.05
CA HIS A 52 -3.12 16.12 6.41
C HIS A 52 -4.39 16.86 5.96
N GLY A 53 -4.37 18.20 5.91
CA GLY A 53 -5.48 19.02 5.44
C GLY A 53 -5.73 20.27 6.29
N GLY A 54 -6.25 21.31 5.65
CA GLY A 54 -6.50 22.60 6.27
C GLY A 54 -5.17 23.24 6.70
N ILE A 55 -5.05 23.47 8.00
CA ILE A 55 -3.87 24.10 8.62
C ILE A 55 -2.75 23.08 8.91
N ASP A 56 -3.03 21.78 8.84
CA ASP A 56 -1.97 20.78 8.75
C ASP A 56 -1.53 20.65 7.28
N SER A 57 -0.36 21.20 6.97
CA SER A 57 0.21 21.15 5.62
C SER A 57 0.81 19.79 5.26
N GLY A 58 1.13 18.97 6.28
CA GLY A 58 2.14 17.92 6.14
C GLY A 58 3.50 18.49 5.75
N CYS A 59 4.29 17.67 5.08
CA CYS A 59 5.54 18.10 4.49
C CYS A 59 5.34 19.17 3.41
N HIS A 60 6.35 20.02 3.21
CA HIS A 60 6.38 20.94 2.07
C HIS A 60 7.78 21.10 1.48
N TRP A 61 7.80 21.54 0.22
CA TRP A 61 8.98 21.99 -0.52
C TRP A 61 8.61 23.24 -1.31
N ASP A 62 9.18 24.39 -0.98
CA ASP A 62 8.74 25.69 -1.51
C ASP A 62 7.21 25.87 -1.37
N GLN A 63 6.46 26.10 -2.46
CA GLN A 63 5.00 26.26 -2.46
C GLN A 63 4.23 24.93 -2.63
N LEU A 64 4.91 23.79 -2.56
CA LEU A 64 4.30 22.47 -2.71
C LEU A 64 4.01 21.89 -1.34
N PHE A 65 2.73 21.70 -1.04
CA PHE A 65 2.28 21.12 0.22
C PHE A 65 1.79 19.69 0.03
N GLU A 66 2.18 18.80 0.93
CA GLU A 66 1.76 17.40 0.94
C GLU A 66 0.24 17.28 0.92
N LYS A 67 -0.47 18.05 1.77
CA LYS A 67 -1.95 18.05 1.82
C LYS A 67 -2.63 18.24 0.46
N ASP A 68 -2.01 18.99 -0.46
CA ASP A 68 -2.57 19.26 -1.79
C ASP A 68 -2.27 18.11 -2.74
N LEU A 69 -1.08 17.53 -2.65
CA LEU A 69 -0.68 16.36 -3.43
C LEU A 69 -1.51 15.14 -3.05
N THR A 70 -1.65 14.87 -1.74
CA THR A 70 -2.43 13.75 -1.23
C THR A 70 -3.89 13.86 -1.62
N LEU A 71 -4.49 15.07 -1.53
CA LEU A 71 -5.87 15.30 -1.96
C LEU A 71 -6.07 15.01 -3.45
N ARG A 72 -5.19 15.53 -4.32
CA ARG A 72 -5.29 15.30 -5.77
C ARG A 72 -5.17 13.81 -6.10
N MET A 73 -4.15 13.15 -5.56
CA MET A 73 -3.95 11.71 -5.77
C MET A 73 -5.14 10.89 -5.25
N ALA A 74 -5.68 11.22 -4.09
CA ALA A 74 -6.83 10.51 -3.52
C ALA A 74 -8.09 10.62 -4.38
N VAL A 75 -8.36 11.80 -4.95
CA VAL A 75 -9.47 12.00 -5.89
C VAL A 75 -9.28 11.13 -7.13
N LEU A 76 -8.05 11.08 -7.69
CA LEU A 76 -7.75 10.23 -8.84
C LEU A 76 -7.92 8.73 -8.49
N VAL A 77 -7.40 8.27 -7.36
CA VAL A 77 -7.58 6.89 -6.89
C VAL A 77 -9.06 6.54 -6.74
N LYS A 78 -9.86 7.42 -6.13
CA LYS A 78 -11.31 7.25 -6.03
C LYS A 78 -11.94 7.08 -7.42
N ASN A 79 -11.62 7.96 -8.37
CA ASN A 79 -12.19 7.91 -9.71
C ASN A 79 -11.84 6.58 -10.41
N ARG A 80 -10.59 6.12 -10.31
CA ARG A 80 -10.16 4.82 -10.89
C ARG A 80 -10.88 3.63 -10.26
N LEU A 81 -11.09 3.65 -8.94
CA LEU A 81 -11.86 2.61 -8.26
C LEU A 81 -13.33 2.61 -8.69
N GLU A 82 -13.95 3.78 -8.80
CA GLU A 82 -15.34 3.92 -9.24
C GLU A 82 -15.54 3.53 -10.71
N GLU A 83 -14.61 3.89 -11.59
CA GLU A 83 -14.56 3.44 -12.99
C GLU A 83 -14.49 1.91 -13.09
N ALA A 84 -13.78 1.26 -12.15
CA ALA A 84 -13.72 -0.20 -12.03
C ALA A 84 -14.93 -0.83 -11.30
N GLY A 85 -15.97 -0.05 -10.99
CA GLY A 85 -17.19 -0.51 -10.34
C GLY A 85 -17.08 -0.72 -8.83
N VAL A 86 -16.04 -0.17 -8.18
CA VAL A 86 -15.83 -0.25 -6.73
C VAL A 86 -16.16 1.09 -6.08
N PRO A 87 -17.22 1.17 -5.24
CA PRO A 87 -17.51 2.38 -4.47
C PRO A 87 -16.32 2.82 -3.61
N ALA A 88 -15.91 4.07 -3.75
CA ALA A 88 -14.81 4.65 -2.99
C ALA A 88 -15.22 5.98 -2.33
N PHE A 89 -14.84 6.13 -1.06
CA PHE A 89 -15.14 7.31 -0.25
C PHE A 89 -13.84 8.01 0.12
N LEU A 90 -13.88 9.33 0.30
CA LEU A 90 -12.75 10.10 0.82
C LEU A 90 -12.98 10.50 2.27
N THR A 91 -11.94 10.51 3.11
CA THR A 91 -12.04 11.12 4.45
C THR A 91 -12.24 12.64 4.37
N ARG A 92 -11.59 13.29 3.40
CA ARG A 92 -11.85 14.68 2.99
C ARG A 92 -11.86 14.82 1.48
N SER A 93 -12.75 15.67 0.98
CA SER A 93 -12.88 16.02 -0.45
C SER A 93 -12.44 17.46 -0.76
N SER A 94 -11.87 18.16 0.23
CA SER A 94 -11.39 19.54 0.14
C SER A 94 -10.19 19.74 1.06
N ASP A 95 -9.56 20.92 0.97
CA ASP A 95 -8.49 21.33 1.88
C ASP A 95 -9.07 21.72 3.25
N ARG A 96 -9.31 20.70 4.08
CA ARG A 96 -9.86 20.85 5.43
C ARG A 96 -9.25 19.84 6.38
N ASP A 97 -9.18 20.24 7.64
CA ASP A 97 -9.02 19.37 8.80
C ASP A 97 -10.36 18.64 9.08
N LEU A 98 -10.32 17.45 9.68
CA LEU A 98 -11.50 16.73 10.18
C LEU A 98 -11.74 16.97 11.68
N ASP A 99 -10.84 17.68 12.38
CA ASP A 99 -11.09 18.13 13.76
C ASP A 99 -12.41 18.93 13.85
N PRO A 100 -13.37 18.51 14.69
CA PRO A 100 -14.63 19.22 14.87
C PRO A 100 -14.51 20.52 15.70
N LEU A 101 -13.33 20.79 16.29
CA LEU A 101 -13.09 21.96 17.15
C LEU A 101 -12.27 23.05 16.45
N GLU A 102 -12.20 24.21 17.09
CA GLU A 102 -11.34 25.32 16.65
C GLU A 102 -9.86 24.89 16.56
N PRO A 103 -9.14 25.23 15.47
CA PRO A 103 -7.74 24.82 15.25
C PRO A 103 -6.75 25.17 16.36
N SER A 104 -7.06 26.18 17.19
CA SER A 104 -6.21 26.64 18.29
C SER A 104 -6.25 25.73 19.52
N ILE A 105 -7.20 24.79 19.60
CA ILE A 105 -7.35 23.89 20.74
C ILE A 105 -6.30 22.79 20.69
N ARG A 106 -5.50 22.66 21.77
CA ARG A 106 -4.47 21.61 21.92
C ARG A 106 -5.02 20.22 21.64
N GLY A 107 -4.20 19.35 21.05
CA GLY A 107 -4.59 17.99 20.69
C GLY A 107 -5.36 17.87 19.37
N ARG A 108 -5.40 18.94 18.57
CA ARG A 108 -6.06 18.94 17.25
C ARG A 108 -5.64 17.78 16.36
N HIS A 109 -4.34 17.56 16.17
CA HIS A 109 -3.86 16.53 15.25
C HIS A 109 -4.36 15.14 15.66
N GLN A 110 -4.39 14.85 16.97
CA GLN A 110 -4.97 13.62 17.49
C GLN A 110 -6.48 13.53 17.26
N ARG A 111 -7.23 14.64 17.36
CA ARG A 111 -8.67 14.68 17.07
C ARG A 111 -8.99 14.51 15.60
N ASP A 112 -8.19 15.08 14.71
CA ASP A 112 -8.29 14.86 13.26
C ASP A 112 -8.15 13.37 12.95
N LEU A 113 -7.09 12.74 13.46
CA LEU A 113 -6.86 11.30 13.29
C LEU A 113 -7.97 10.44 13.93
N GLN A 114 -8.52 10.86 15.06
CA GLN A 114 -9.71 10.23 15.66
C GLN A 114 -10.92 10.32 14.74
N ALA A 115 -11.17 11.47 14.12
CA ALA A 115 -12.28 11.68 13.20
C ALA A 115 -12.14 10.83 11.93
N ARG A 116 -10.93 10.72 11.37
CA ARG A 116 -10.61 9.79 10.26
C ARG A 116 -10.88 8.34 10.63
N ALA A 117 -10.41 7.91 11.80
CA ALA A 117 -10.62 6.54 12.28
C ALA A 117 -12.11 6.26 12.53
N GLU A 118 -12.85 7.24 13.04
CA GLU A 118 -14.30 7.12 13.27
C GLU A 118 -15.08 7.03 11.96
N LEU A 119 -14.72 7.82 10.94
CA LEU A 119 -15.30 7.68 9.61
C LEU A 119 -15.04 6.29 9.04
N ALA A 120 -13.85 5.71 9.24
CA ALA A 120 -13.57 4.33 8.84
C ALA A 120 -14.47 3.31 9.57
N ARG A 121 -14.80 3.53 10.85
CA ARG A 121 -15.76 2.68 11.60
C ARG A 121 -17.19 2.79 11.06
N GLN A 122 -17.59 3.98 10.62
CA GLN A 122 -18.91 4.23 10.07
C GLN A 122 -19.07 3.68 8.64
N VAL A 123 -18.09 3.94 7.77
CA VAL A 123 -18.09 3.47 6.38
C VAL A 123 -17.99 1.95 6.32
N ARG A 124 -17.25 1.32 7.25
CA ARG A 124 -16.97 -0.13 7.24
C ARG A 124 -16.36 -0.60 5.91
N PRO A 125 -15.26 0.03 5.45
CA PRO A 125 -14.65 -0.34 4.20
C PRO A 125 -14.00 -1.71 4.29
N VAL A 126 -13.89 -2.39 3.15
CA VAL A 126 -13.11 -3.64 3.05
C VAL A 126 -11.60 -3.37 3.13
N ALA A 127 -11.19 -2.15 2.78
CA ALA A 127 -9.83 -1.65 2.90
C ALA A 127 -9.83 -0.12 3.07
N MET A 128 -8.94 0.39 3.91
CA MET A 128 -8.61 1.81 3.99
C MET A 128 -7.18 2.05 3.48
N VAL A 129 -7.00 3.06 2.64
CA VAL A 129 -5.69 3.47 2.10
C VAL A 129 -5.47 4.94 2.43
N SER A 130 -4.54 5.22 3.34
CA SER A 130 -4.09 6.58 3.64
C SER A 130 -2.94 6.96 2.71
N LEU A 131 -3.04 8.10 2.03
CA LEU A 131 -2.05 8.58 1.07
C LEU A 131 -1.26 9.75 1.66
N HIS A 132 0.06 9.61 1.65
CA HIS A 132 1.04 10.56 2.16
C HIS A 132 2.19 10.74 1.16
N VAL A 133 3.01 11.74 1.42
CA VAL A 133 4.27 11.99 0.73
C VAL A 133 5.37 12.18 1.76
N ASN A 134 6.46 11.43 1.59
CA ASN A 134 7.53 11.38 2.56
C ASN A 134 8.49 12.56 2.39
N ALA A 135 9.36 12.74 3.38
CA ALA A 135 10.52 13.59 3.30
C ALA A 135 11.68 13.03 4.13
N GLY A 136 12.86 13.53 3.82
CA GLY A 136 14.06 13.13 4.54
C GLY A 136 15.29 13.81 3.99
N THR A 137 16.30 13.89 4.85
CA THR A 137 17.62 14.42 4.50
C THR A 137 18.54 13.31 4.02
N GLY A 138 18.90 13.33 2.73
CA GLY A 138 19.90 12.43 2.15
C GLY A 138 19.61 12.07 0.68
N GLU A 139 20.64 12.14 -0.18
CA GLU A 139 20.53 11.97 -1.64
C GLU A 139 20.00 10.58 -2.11
N ARG A 140 19.81 9.64 -1.18
CA ARG A 140 19.44 8.24 -1.48
C ARG A 140 18.01 7.86 -1.10
N LEU A 141 17.25 8.76 -0.45
CA LEU A 141 15.86 8.48 -0.09
C LEU A 141 14.95 8.73 -1.30
N SER A 142 14.42 7.68 -1.91
CA SER A 142 13.57 7.78 -3.10
C SER A 142 12.64 6.58 -3.23
N GLY A 143 11.58 6.74 -3.99
CA GLY A 143 10.58 5.71 -4.29
C GLY A 143 9.52 5.57 -3.20
N ALA A 144 8.39 4.97 -3.58
CA ALA A 144 7.26 4.74 -2.70
C ALA A 144 7.53 3.65 -1.66
N MET A 145 6.93 3.76 -0.49
CA MET A 145 6.89 2.70 0.53
C MET A 145 5.50 2.59 1.14
N VAL A 146 5.15 1.43 1.72
CA VAL A 146 3.81 1.20 2.25
C VAL A 146 3.87 0.64 3.66
N PHE A 147 3.26 1.34 4.60
CA PHE A 147 3.10 0.88 5.97
C PHE A 147 1.78 0.13 6.16
N TYR A 148 1.76 -0.86 7.05
CA TYR A 148 0.59 -1.68 7.31
C TYR A 148 0.42 -1.98 8.80
N GLN A 149 -0.79 -2.42 9.19
CA GLN A 149 -1.08 -2.81 10.57
C GLN A 149 -0.32 -4.10 10.95
N ALA A 150 0.49 -4.06 12.00
CA ALA A 150 1.40 -5.16 12.35
C ALA A 150 0.72 -6.53 12.53
N GLN A 151 -0.50 -6.56 13.06
CA GLN A 151 -1.23 -7.79 13.38
C GLN A 151 -2.28 -8.17 12.32
N SER A 152 -2.25 -7.54 11.13
CA SER A 152 -3.24 -7.76 10.06
C SER A 152 -2.57 -8.37 8.83
N PRO A 153 -2.71 -9.69 8.60
CA PRO A 153 -2.25 -10.34 7.38
C PRO A 153 -2.88 -9.72 6.11
N GLU A 154 -4.13 -9.29 6.20
CA GLU A 154 -4.83 -8.61 5.10
C GLU A 154 -4.23 -7.24 4.79
N SER A 155 -3.85 -6.45 5.81
CA SER A 155 -3.15 -5.17 5.59
C SER A 155 -1.76 -5.39 4.99
N ARG A 156 -1.03 -6.41 5.45
CA ARG A 156 0.27 -6.76 4.87
C ARG A 156 0.12 -7.16 3.39
N ARG A 157 -0.91 -7.95 3.07
CA ARG A 157 -1.22 -8.37 1.70
C ARG A 157 -1.61 -7.18 0.82
N LEU A 158 -2.48 -6.30 1.30
CA LEU A 158 -2.85 -5.06 0.62
C LEU A 158 -1.62 -4.18 0.34
N ALA A 159 -0.76 -3.98 1.33
CA ALA A 159 0.46 -3.19 1.19
C ALA A 159 1.41 -3.78 0.13
N ALA A 160 1.58 -5.10 0.12
CA ALA A 160 2.45 -5.78 -0.84
C ALA A 160 1.94 -5.59 -2.28
N LEU A 161 0.63 -5.72 -2.50
CA LEU A 161 0.01 -5.57 -3.81
C LEU A 161 0.09 -4.13 -4.32
N ILE A 162 -0.13 -3.14 -3.44
CA ILE A 162 0.01 -1.71 -3.81
C ILE A 162 1.47 -1.38 -4.12
N LEU A 163 2.42 -1.83 -3.30
CA LEU A 163 3.84 -1.52 -3.52
C LEU A 163 4.37 -2.13 -4.81
N GLU A 164 3.92 -3.33 -5.18
CA GLU A 164 4.34 -3.98 -6.42
C GLU A 164 4.00 -3.13 -7.65
N GLU A 165 2.82 -2.52 -7.68
CA GLU A 165 2.42 -1.61 -8.76
C GLU A 165 3.20 -0.28 -8.70
N LEU A 166 3.36 0.28 -7.50
CA LEU A 166 4.08 1.56 -7.30
C LEU A 166 5.55 1.50 -7.70
N ARG A 167 6.19 0.33 -7.66
CA ARG A 167 7.58 0.14 -8.12
C ARG A 167 7.79 0.52 -9.58
N ASN A 168 6.74 0.45 -10.40
CA ASN A 168 6.79 0.77 -11.82
C ASN A 168 6.57 2.28 -12.11
N VAL A 169 6.19 3.07 -11.11
CA VAL A 169 5.94 4.50 -11.26
C VAL A 169 7.25 5.28 -11.24
N VAL A 170 8.08 5.06 -10.21
CA VAL A 170 9.40 5.69 -10.09
C VAL A 170 10.50 4.65 -10.32
N PRO A 171 11.27 4.75 -11.43
CA PRO A 171 12.33 3.79 -11.72
C PRO A 171 13.37 3.71 -10.61
N GLY A 172 13.67 2.48 -10.20
CA GLY A 172 14.67 2.20 -9.17
C GLY A 172 14.13 2.25 -7.74
N ASN A 173 12.81 2.22 -7.54
CA ASN A 173 12.23 2.05 -6.20
C ASN A 173 12.72 0.74 -5.55
N GLN A 174 13.50 0.86 -4.48
CA GLN A 174 14.07 -0.27 -3.72
C GLN A 174 13.40 -0.47 -2.36
N ASN A 175 12.39 0.35 -2.04
CA ASN A 175 11.72 0.28 -0.75
C ASN A 175 10.82 -0.95 -0.63
N GLY A 176 10.43 -1.21 0.61
CA GLY A 176 9.61 -2.35 1.02
C GLY A 176 8.33 -1.93 1.73
N ILE A 177 7.63 -2.94 2.24
CA ILE A 177 6.50 -2.76 3.15
C ILE A 177 6.97 -2.88 4.59
N LEU A 178 6.40 -2.10 5.50
CA LEU A 178 6.76 -2.12 6.91
C LEU A 178 5.53 -2.12 7.79
N SER A 179 5.57 -2.86 8.89
CA SER A 179 4.57 -2.61 9.94
C SER A 179 4.96 -1.35 10.71
N ALA A 180 3.97 -0.57 11.11
CA ALA A 180 4.17 0.61 11.93
C ALA A 180 3.05 0.76 12.96
N ASP A 181 3.30 1.57 13.99
CA ASP A 181 2.38 1.85 15.08
C ASP A 181 1.79 3.28 14.99
N PHE A 182 1.54 3.73 13.76
CA PHE A 182 0.85 5.01 13.50
C PHE A 182 -0.59 4.95 13.97
N TYR A 183 -1.16 6.12 14.30
CA TYR A 183 -2.48 6.19 14.94
C TYR A 183 -3.57 5.48 14.12
N LEU A 184 -3.66 5.74 12.81
CA LEU A 184 -4.68 5.13 11.94
C LEU A 184 -4.46 3.61 11.79
N LEU A 185 -3.20 3.17 11.63
CA LEU A 185 -2.87 1.75 11.54
C LEU A 185 -3.21 1.00 12.84
N ARG A 186 -3.10 1.65 13.99
CA ARG A 186 -3.48 1.09 15.29
C ARG A 186 -4.99 1.13 15.56
N SER A 187 -5.67 2.20 15.13
CA SER A 187 -7.03 2.54 15.63
C SER A 187 -8.17 2.12 14.71
N VAL A 188 -7.89 1.86 13.43
CA VAL A 188 -8.88 1.44 12.44
C VAL A 188 -9.03 -0.09 12.47
N PRO A 189 -10.26 -0.63 12.65
CA PRO A 189 -10.45 -2.08 12.79
C PRO A 189 -10.49 -2.85 11.44
N HIS A 190 -10.45 -2.13 10.32
CA HIS A 190 -10.47 -2.68 8.97
C HIS A 190 -9.03 -2.76 8.41
N PRO A 191 -8.75 -3.62 7.42
CA PRO A 191 -7.45 -3.64 6.75
C PRO A 191 -7.03 -2.24 6.30
N THR A 192 -5.92 -1.74 6.82
CA THR A 192 -5.50 -0.34 6.62
C THR A 192 -4.02 -0.27 6.26
N VAL A 193 -3.69 0.54 5.27
CA VAL A 193 -2.32 0.84 4.88
C VAL A 193 -2.11 2.35 4.78
N LEU A 194 -0.87 2.79 5.00
CA LEU A 194 -0.41 4.15 4.75
C LEU A 194 0.64 4.09 3.64
N VAL A 195 0.36 4.74 2.52
CA VAL A 195 1.21 4.78 1.33
C VAL A 195 1.98 6.10 1.34
N GLU A 196 3.30 5.99 1.40
CA GLU A 196 4.20 7.08 1.06
C GLU A 196 4.49 7.00 -0.43
N ALA A 197 3.92 7.89 -1.24
CA ALA A 197 4.00 7.81 -2.70
C ALA A 197 5.42 8.10 -3.26
N GLY A 198 6.29 8.69 -2.45
CA GLY A 198 7.66 9.09 -2.79
C GLY A 198 8.15 10.16 -1.82
N PHE A 199 9.36 10.68 -2.05
CA PHE A 199 9.99 11.72 -1.22
C PHE A 199 9.90 13.09 -1.88
N LEU A 200 9.20 14.06 -1.26
CA LEU A 200 9.07 15.42 -1.78
C LEU A 200 10.43 16.15 -1.87
N THR A 201 11.37 15.78 -1.01
CA THR A 201 12.74 16.31 -0.97
C THR A 201 13.62 15.78 -2.13
N THR A 202 13.21 14.70 -2.79
CA THR A 202 13.98 14.08 -3.86
C THR A 202 13.48 14.53 -5.22
N ALA A 203 14.33 15.19 -6.01
CA ALA A 203 13.94 15.83 -7.27
C ALA A 203 13.22 14.89 -8.26
N ARG A 204 13.65 13.63 -8.38
CA ARG A 204 13.02 12.62 -9.25
C ARG A 204 11.60 12.28 -8.79
N ASP A 205 11.43 12.02 -7.50
CA ASP A 205 10.15 11.71 -6.89
C ASP A 205 9.24 12.93 -6.99
N ARG A 206 9.73 14.11 -6.60
CA ARG A 206 9.01 15.39 -6.71
C ARG A 206 8.50 15.66 -8.12
N ALA A 207 9.30 15.41 -9.16
CA ALA A 207 8.85 15.56 -10.56
C ALA A 207 7.65 14.64 -10.88
N THR A 208 7.64 13.43 -10.34
CA THR A 208 6.51 12.50 -10.49
C THR A 208 5.32 12.95 -9.65
N LEU A 209 5.54 13.27 -8.37
CA LEU A 209 4.52 13.67 -7.40
C LEU A 209 3.78 14.95 -7.80
N THR A 210 4.42 15.85 -8.55
CA THR A 210 3.88 17.17 -8.89
C THR A 210 3.32 17.27 -10.31
N SER A 211 3.68 16.33 -11.20
CA SER A 211 3.19 16.34 -12.58
C SER A 211 1.82 15.65 -12.69
N PRO A 212 0.90 16.15 -13.54
CA PRO A 212 -0.39 15.50 -13.77
C PRO A 212 -0.25 14.03 -14.19
N ASP A 213 0.65 13.74 -15.14
CA ASP A 213 0.92 12.36 -15.60
C ASP A 213 1.47 11.46 -14.47
N GLY A 214 2.38 11.98 -13.66
CA GLY A 214 2.93 11.24 -12.53
C GLY A 214 1.88 10.93 -11.46
N GLN A 215 0.98 11.89 -11.15
CA GLN A 215 -0.13 11.67 -10.22
C GLN A 215 -1.14 10.65 -10.75
N GLU A 216 -1.43 10.68 -12.06
CA GLU A 216 -2.28 9.67 -12.70
C GLU A 216 -1.67 8.27 -12.63
N ARG A 217 -0.35 8.15 -12.90
CA ARG A 217 0.38 6.87 -12.80
C ARG A 217 0.43 6.35 -11.36
N ILE A 218 0.59 7.22 -10.36
CA ILE A 218 0.52 6.85 -8.94
C ILE A 218 -0.89 6.36 -8.60
N ALA A 219 -1.92 7.10 -9.01
CA ALA A 219 -3.30 6.76 -8.73
C ALA A 219 -3.71 5.43 -9.37
N GLU A 220 -3.33 5.20 -10.62
CA GLU A 220 -3.53 3.95 -11.34
C GLU A 220 -2.85 2.77 -10.64
N ALA A 221 -1.60 2.94 -10.20
CA ALA A 221 -0.87 1.91 -9.48
C ALA A 221 -1.53 1.55 -8.14
N VAL A 222 -1.92 2.57 -7.35
CA VAL A 222 -2.63 2.35 -6.08
C VAL A 222 -3.97 1.66 -6.31
N ALA A 223 -4.77 2.14 -7.27
CA ALA A 223 -6.06 1.55 -7.61
C ALA A 223 -5.91 0.10 -8.09
N THR A 224 -4.92 -0.18 -8.94
CA THR A 224 -4.62 -1.54 -9.42
C THR A 224 -4.27 -2.48 -8.28
N GLY A 225 -3.42 -2.05 -7.35
CA GLY A 225 -3.07 -2.83 -6.15
C GLY A 225 -4.26 -3.09 -5.23
N ILE A 226 -5.14 -2.10 -5.04
CA ILE A 226 -6.40 -2.27 -4.30
C ILE A 226 -7.31 -3.27 -5.02
N LEU A 227 -7.52 -3.14 -6.33
CA LEU A 227 -8.36 -4.05 -7.11
C LEU A 227 -7.81 -5.48 -7.10
N ALA A 228 -6.48 -5.65 -7.15
CA ALA A 228 -5.81 -6.93 -6.96
C ALA A 228 -6.12 -7.54 -5.59
N TYR A 229 -6.08 -6.72 -4.54
CA TYR A 229 -6.43 -7.12 -3.18
C TYR A 229 -7.89 -7.61 -3.10
N LEU A 230 -8.83 -6.84 -3.66
CA LEU A 230 -10.26 -7.18 -3.67
C LEU A 230 -10.57 -8.47 -4.43
N ARG A 231 -9.83 -8.74 -5.52
CA ARG A 231 -9.92 -9.99 -6.30
C ARG A 231 -9.31 -11.21 -5.61
N GLY A 232 -8.80 -11.08 -4.39
CA GLY A 232 -8.21 -12.22 -3.68
C GLY A 232 -6.82 -12.64 -4.19
N GLN A 233 -6.14 -11.81 -4.99
CA GLN A 233 -4.78 -12.15 -5.48
C GLN A 233 -3.80 -12.32 -4.33
N ALA A 234 -3.01 -13.38 -4.34
CA ALA A 234 -1.95 -13.58 -3.37
C ALA A 234 -0.92 -12.44 -3.47
N ALA A 235 -0.39 -11.99 -2.34
CA ALA A 235 0.73 -11.06 -2.37
C ALA A 235 1.93 -11.74 -3.06
N PRO A 236 2.69 -11.02 -3.90
CA PRO A 236 3.99 -11.50 -4.35
C PRO A 236 4.87 -11.78 -3.12
N ILE A 237 5.80 -12.74 -3.23
CA ILE A 237 6.72 -13.08 -2.13
C ILE A 237 7.40 -11.78 -1.68
N PRO A 238 7.21 -11.35 -0.42
CA PRO A 238 7.75 -10.08 0.03
C PRO A 238 9.27 -10.11 -0.08
N SER A 239 9.84 -9.12 -0.76
CA SER A 239 11.20 -8.74 -0.44
C SER A 239 11.12 -8.00 0.89
N ASP A 240 11.14 -8.73 2.00
CA ASP A 240 11.43 -8.17 3.33
C ASP A 240 12.89 -7.66 3.29
N ARG A 241 13.15 -6.60 2.53
CA ARG A 241 14.47 -5.97 2.45
C ARG A 241 14.62 -5.09 3.68
N PRO A 242 15.83 -5.03 4.27
CA PRO A 242 16.09 -4.11 5.35
C PRO A 242 15.78 -2.70 4.86
N SER A 243 14.76 -2.13 5.49
CA SER A 243 14.28 -0.77 5.28
C SER A 243 15.40 0.25 5.44
N LEU A 244 15.26 1.38 4.75
CA LEU A 244 15.88 2.64 5.15
C LEU A 244 15.37 3.17 6.52
N ALA A 245 14.65 2.37 7.34
CA ALA A 245 14.16 2.75 8.67
C ALA A 245 15.22 3.38 9.59
N PRO A 246 16.51 2.97 9.57
CA PRO A 246 17.53 3.65 10.36
C PRO A 246 17.84 5.09 9.86
N ALA A 247 17.59 5.38 8.58
CA ALA A 247 17.78 6.70 7.97
C ALA A 247 16.57 7.63 8.12
N LEU A 248 15.42 7.10 8.55
CA LEU A 248 14.16 7.83 8.81
C LEU A 248 13.91 8.04 10.32
N GLY A 249 14.96 8.11 11.14
CA GLY A 249 14.84 8.47 12.56
C GLY A 249 14.23 7.40 13.48
N GLY A 250 14.09 6.14 13.06
CA GLY A 250 13.64 5.01 13.88
C GLY A 250 12.17 5.09 14.30
N PHE A 251 11.32 4.17 13.80
CA PHE A 251 9.87 4.12 14.09
C PHE A 251 9.58 3.77 15.57
N GLY A 252 9.69 4.76 16.45
CA GLY A 252 9.33 4.64 17.87
C GLY A 252 7.85 4.30 18.08
N ARG A 253 7.57 3.59 19.17
CA ARG A 253 6.22 3.44 19.72
C ARG A 253 5.74 4.83 20.14
N ASP A 254 4.52 5.23 19.81
CA ASP A 254 3.88 6.54 20.09
C ASP A 254 3.88 7.59 18.97
N ARG A 255 4.29 7.27 17.73
CA ARG A 255 4.09 8.20 16.60
C ARG A 255 2.62 8.26 16.15
N LEU A 256 2.13 9.48 15.94
CA LEU A 256 0.79 9.70 15.37
C LEU A 256 0.79 9.41 13.85
N GLU A 257 1.85 9.86 13.16
CA GLU A 257 2.07 9.74 11.71
C GLU A 257 3.58 9.58 11.40
N PRO A 258 3.97 9.30 10.13
CA PRO A 258 5.37 9.30 9.67
C PRO A 258 6.10 10.64 9.94
N ASP A 259 7.44 10.62 10.08
CA ASP A 259 8.20 11.87 10.31
C ASP A 259 8.21 12.75 9.06
N THR A 260 7.96 14.05 9.24
CA THR A 260 8.19 15.10 8.25
C THR A 260 9.59 15.73 8.38
N ASP A 261 10.54 15.02 9.00
CA ASP A 261 11.89 15.53 9.24
C ASP A 261 12.63 15.75 7.92
N GLY A 262 13.21 16.95 7.74
CA GLY A 262 13.85 17.35 6.49
C GLY A 262 12.94 18.06 5.48
N CYS A 263 11.67 18.29 5.83
CA CYS A 263 10.83 19.26 5.10
C CYS A 263 11.34 20.68 5.36
N GLY A 264 11.75 21.37 4.30
CA GLY A 264 12.21 22.76 4.37
C GLY A 264 13.45 23.02 3.52
N SER A 265 13.21 23.57 2.34
CA SER A 265 14.08 24.56 1.69
C SER A 265 13.22 25.53 0.92
#